data_AF-A0A935NFY0-F1
#
_entry.id   AF-A0A935NFY0-F1
#
_cell.length_a   1.000
_cell.length_b   1.000
_cell.length_c   1.000
_cell.angle_alpha   90.00
_cell.angle_beta   90.00
_cell.angle_gamma   90.00
#
_symmetry.space_group_name_H-M   'P 1'
#
loop_
_entity.id
_entity.type
_entity.pdbx_description
1 polymer ?
#
loop_
_entity_poly.entity_id
_entity_poly.type
_entity_poly.pdbx_seq_one_letter_code
_entity_poly.pdbx_strand_id
1 'polypeptide(L)'
;MSTSILIDAGVSLPYFDTDCLGEFRPQGKAWDVGCTEFVQIINSLPKQPLTKGRTARIYPNPFDGIIEVEIDSEAQHPEVVLEIYNILGEKLQLQNVNLSKGKNTIPINLSNKPAGIYTIRIIKNGTMAEAIKCIKN
;
A
#
# COMPACT_ATOMS: atom_id res chain seq x y z
N MET A 1 21.14 -8.96 -22.43
CA MET A 1 20.57 -10.32 -22.46
C MET A 1 20.37 -10.76 -21.02
N SER A 2 19.26 -11.45 -20.72
CA SER A 2 18.94 -11.94 -19.36
C SER A 2 20.00 -12.95 -18.89
N THR A 3 20.43 -12.86 -17.62
CA THR A 3 21.42 -13.75 -16.99
C THR A 3 20.78 -14.71 -15.97
N SER A 4 19.46 -14.94 -16.08
CA SER A 4 18.73 -15.81 -15.15
C SER A 4 19.22 -17.25 -15.25
N ILE A 5 19.49 -17.88 -14.09
CA ILE A 5 19.82 -19.32 -13.99
C ILE A 5 18.63 -20.24 -14.29
N LEU A 6 17.43 -19.67 -14.45
CA LEU A 6 16.19 -20.40 -14.75
C LEU A 6 15.81 -20.35 -16.24
N ILE A 7 16.67 -19.77 -17.08
CA ILE A 7 16.53 -19.91 -18.54
C ILE A 7 16.55 -21.40 -18.88
N ASP A 8 15.56 -21.85 -19.64
CA ASP A 8 15.40 -23.24 -20.07
C ASP A 8 15.24 -24.26 -18.91
N ALA A 9 14.82 -23.83 -17.71
CA ALA A 9 14.69 -24.72 -16.54
C ALA A 9 13.29 -25.35 -16.38
N GLY A 10 12.31 -25.01 -17.22
CA GLY A 10 10.97 -25.57 -17.17
C GLY A 10 10.85 -26.97 -17.76
N VAL A 11 9.82 -27.71 -17.33
CA VAL A 11 9.49 -29.06 -17.82
C VAL A 11 8.60 -28.96 -19.05
N SER A 12 8.86 -29.80 -20.05
CA SER A 12 7.99 -29.88 -21.24
C SER A 12 6.61 -30.43 -20.90
N LEU A 13 5.57 -29.64 -21.20
CA LEU A 13 4.19 -30.09 -21.08
C LEU A 13 3.68 -30.53 -22.46
N PRO A 14 3.15 -31.76 -22.61
CA PRO A 14 2.82 -32.33 -23.92
C PRO A 14 1.55 -31.77 -24.59
N TYR A 15 0.86 -30.81 -23.98
CA TYR A 15 -0.48 -30.38 -24.41
C TYR A 15 -0.68 -28.88 -24.58
N PHE A 16 0.29 -28.04 -24.23
CA PHE A 16 0.09 -26.59 -24.20
C PHE A 16 1.28 -25.85 -24.80
N ASP A 17 1.68 -26.20 -26.01
CA ASP A 17 2.88 -25.67 -26.69
C ASP A 17 2.65 -24.33 -27.42
N THR A 18 1.44 -23.76 -27.34
CA THR A 18 1.05 -22.55 -28.05
C THR A 18 0.29 -21.62 -27.12
N ASP A 19 0.62 -20.32 -27.13
CA ASP A 19 -0.09 -19.32 -26.31
C ASP A 19 -1.40 -18.84 -26.96
N CYS A 20 -2.13 -17.94 -26.29
CA CYS A 20 -3.41 -17.44 -26.77
C CYS A 20 -3.33 -16.59 -28.04
N LEU A 21 -2.12 -16.20 -28.46
CA LEU A 21 -1.85 -15.50 -29.72
C LEU A 21 -1.40 -16.46 -30.82
N GLY A 22 -1.31 -17.76 -30.56
CA GLY A 22 -0.88 -18.75 -31.55
C GLY A 22 0.65 -18.89 -31.65
N GLU A 23 1.40 -18.26 -30.76
CA GLU A 23 2.86 -18.33 -30.77
C GLU A 23 3.36 -19.57 -30.04
N PHE A 24 4.28 -20.30 -30.66
CA PHE A 24 4.86 -21.50 -30.07
C PHE A 24 5.71 -21.14 -28.84
N ARG A 25 5.41 -21.81 -27.73
CA ARG A 25 6.16 -21.75 -26.47
C ARG A 25 6.75 -23.14 -26.25
N PRO A 26 8.07 -23.25 -25.98
CA PRO A 26 8.95 -22.19 -25.47
C PRO A 26 9.68 -21.32 -26.49
N GLN A 27 10.09 -20.13 -26.05
CA GLN A 27 11.07 -19.29 -26.75
C GLN A 27 12.49 -19.66 -26.27
N GLY A 28 13.24 -20.46 -27.04
CA GLY A 28 14.56 -20.97 -26.63
C GLY A 28 14.66 -22.49 -26.66
N LYS A 29 15.39 -23.10 -25.71
CA LYS A 29 15.56 -24.57 -25.63
C LYS A 29 14.56 -25.26 -24.70
N ALA A 30 13.94 -24.56 -23.75
CA ALA A 30 12.89 -25.09 -22.89
C ALA A 30 11.96 -24.00 -22.30
N TRP A 31 10.93 -24.43 -21.58
CA TRP A 31 9.90 -23.59 -20.95
C TRP A 31 10.51 -22.58 -20.00
N ASP A 32 10.36 -21.28 -20.31
CA ASP A 32 10.65 -20.21 -19.38
C ASP A 32 9.47 -20.08 -18.41
N VAL A 33 9.69 -20.44 -17.14
CA VAL A 33 8.68 -20.31 -16.08
C VAL A 33 8.55 -18.89 -15.54
N GLY A 34 9.29 -17.93 -16.12
CA GLY A 34 9.00 -16.51 -16.05
C GLY A 34 8.53 -16.01 -14.69
N CYS A 35 9.42 -15.92 -13.70
CA CYS A 35 9.59 -14.72 -12.86
C CYS A 35 10.63 -15.00 -11.79
N THR A 36 11.78 -14.34 -11.88
CA THR A 36 12.48 -13.93 -10.67
C THR A 36 12.79 -12.45 -10.87
N GLU A 37 12.23 -11.59 -10.02
CA GLU A 37 12.80 -10.27 -9.76
C GLU A 37 14.13 -10.47 -9.02
N PHE A 38 15.10 -11.16 -9.64
CA PHE A 38 16.46 -11.09 -9.16
C PHE A 38 17.10 -9.84 -9.77
N VAL A 39 16.81 -8.69 -9.15
CA VAL A 39 17.71 -7.56 -9.27
C VAL A 39 18.96 -7.96 -8.51
N GLN A 40 20.01 -8.35 -9.22
CA GLN A 40 21.34 -8.45 -8.63
C GLN A 40 21.59 -7.07 -8.01
N ILE A 41 21.68 -7.01 -6.69
CA ILE A 41 21.87 -5.76 -5.97
C ILE A 41 23.31 -5.29 -6.31
N ILE A 42 23.48 -4.65 -7.46
CA ILE A 42 24.73 -3.99 -7.85
C ILE A 42 24.77 -2.70 -7.05
N ASN A 43 25.48 -2.77 -5.93
CA ASN A 43 25.50 -1.78 -4.87
C ASN A 43 24.09 -1.58 -4.30
N SER A 44 23.83 -2.23 -3.17
CA SER A 44 22.70 -1.82 -2.34
C SER A 44 22.95 -0.34 -2.07
N LEU A 45 22.15 0.55 -2.69
CA LEU A 45 21.82 1.80 -2.02
C LEU A 45 21.60 1.39 -0.57
N PRO A 46 22.29 2.04 0.40
CA PRO A 46 22.21 1.62 1.80
C PRO A 46 20.74 1.38 2.05
N LYS A 47 20.38 0.14 2.41
CA LYS A 47 19.00 -0.26 2.65
C LYS A 47 18.55 0.69 3.73
N GLN A 48 17.95 1.81 3.33
CA GLN A 48 17.54 2.81 4.29
C GLN A 48 16.59 2.02 5.16
N PRO A 49 16.89 1.89 6.46
CA PRO A 49 16.03 1.10 7.30
C PRO A 49 14.63 1.68 7.08
N LEU A 50 13.67 0.80 6.81
CA LEU A 50 12.24 1.14 6.83
C LEU A 50 11.88 1.41 8.30
N THR A 51 12.56 2.36 8.93
CA THR A 51 12.36 2.89 10.28
C THR A 51 11.63 4.21 10.21
N LYS A 52 10.84 4.47 9.15
CA LYS A 52 9.69 5.33 9.36
C LYS A 52 8.64 4.47 10.06
N GLY A 53 8.79 4.35 11.38
CA GLY A 53 7.75 3.79 12.23
C GLY A 53 6.44 4.52 11.94
N ARG A 54 5.33 3.79 11.93
CA ARG A 54 4.01 4.40 11.73
C ARG A 54 3.81 5.47 12.79
N THR A 55 3.65 6.71 12.32
CA THR A 55 3.42 7.87 13.19
C THR A 55 1.96 8.00 13.56
N ALA A 56 1.09 7.25 12.88
CA ALA A 56 -0.34 7.26 13.14
C ALA A 56 -0.90 5.87 13.42
N ARG A 57 -1.82 5.82 14.37
CA ARG A 57 -2.56 4.65 14.85
C ARG A 57 -4.04 4.95 14.80
N ILE A 58 -4.84 3.90 14.71
CA ILE A 58 -6.29 4.02 14.70
C ILE A 58 -6.91 3.04 15.69
N TYR A 59 -7.94 3.46 16.40
CA TYR A 59 -8.68 2.61 17.31
C TYR A 59 -10.09 3.14 17.59
N PRO A 60 -11.06 2.26 17.90
CA PRO A 60 -10.96 0.81 17.71
C PRO A 60 -10.92 0.45 16.23
N ASN A 61 -10.37 -0.72 15.90
CA ASN A 61 -10.47 -1.29 14.56
C ASN A 61 -10.62 -2.81 14.73
N PRO A 62 -11.79 -3.40 14.41
CA PRO A 62 -12.96 -2.79 13.77
C PRO A 62 -13.72 -1.75 14.61
N PHE A 63 -14.61 -0.96 13.98
CA PHE A 63 -15.44 0.08 14.61
C PHE A 63 -16.86 0.13 14.02
N ASP A 64 -17.83 0.70 14.75
CA ASP A 64 -19.23 0.76 14.29
C ASP A 64 -19.66 2.15 13.81
N GLY A 65 -19.01 3.22 14.27
CA GLY A 65 -19.39 4.59 13.95
C GLY A 65 -18.24 5.58 13.97
N ILE A 66 -17.69 5.86 15.16
CA ILE A 66 -16.56 6.77 15.33
C ILE A 66 -15.28 5.95 15.48
N ILE A 67 -14.23 6.38 14.80
CA ILE A 67 -12.87 5.88 14.96
C ILE A 67 -11.94 7.02 15.36
N GLU A 68 -11.01 6.76 16.26
CA GLU A 68 -9.99 7.72 16.67
C GLU A 68 -8.71 7.50 15.86
N VAL A 69 -8.19 8.60 15.30
CA VAL A 69 -6.88 8.63 14.64
C VAL A 69 -5.91 9.33 15.57
N GLU A 70 -4.98 8.55 16.10
CA GLU A 70 -3.91 9.02 16.96
C GLU A 70 -2.67 9.28 16.11
N ILE A 71 -2.12 10.49 16.15
CA ILE A 71 -0.95 10.90 15.38
C ILE A 71 0.09 11.47 16.34
N ASP A 72 1.23 10.80 16.42
CA ASP A 72 2.43 11.31 17.09
C ASP A 72 3.20 12.22 16.13
N SER A 73 3.39 13.46 16.56
CA SER A 73 3.98 14.52 15.76
C SER A 73 5.26 15.06 16.40
N GLU A 74 6.37 15.03 15.67
CA GLU A 74 7.66 15.52 16.19
C GLU A 74 7.70 17.04 16.34
N ALA A 75 6.89 17.75 15.55
CA ALA A 75 6.78 19.20 15.55
C ALA A 75 5.31 19.64 15.39
N GLN A 76 5.09 20.95 15.46
CA GLN A 76 3.81 21.53 15.11
C GLN A 76 3.65 21.55 13.59
N HIS A 77 2.53 21.02 13.10
CA HIS A 77 2.17 21.06 11.69
C HIS A 77 0.81 21.75 11.55
N PRO A 78 0.81 23.04 11.15
CA PRO A 78 -0.41 23.66 10.68
C PRO A 78 -0.83 23.02 9.34
N GLU A 79 -2.13 22.95 9.08
CA GLU A 79 -2.68 22.55 7.76
C GLU A 79 -2.43 21.08 7.37
N VAL A 80 -2.53 20.15 8.32
CA VAL A 80 -2.59 18.72 7.99
C VAL A 80 -3.99 18.39 7.48
N VAL A 81 -4.05 17.61 6.39
CA VAL A 81 -5.34 17.20 5.80
C VAL A 81 -5.53 15.71 6.00
N LEU A 82 -6.67 15.34 6.57
CA LEU A 82 -7.16 13.97 6.63
C LEU A 82 -8.17 13.76 5.51
N GLU A 83 -7.90 12.81 4.63
CA GLU A 83 -8.84 12.39 3.59
C GLU A 83 -9.29 10.96 3.82
N ILE A 84 -10.60 10.73 3.76
CA ILE A 84 -11.21 9.42 3.99
C ILE A 84 -11.81 8.91 2.70
N TYR A 85 -11.47 7.68 2.35
CA TYR A 85 -11.87 7.00 1.12
C TYR A 85 -12.59 5.70 1.41
N ASN A 86 -13.55 5.32 0.58
CA ASN A 86 -14.09 3.96 0.55
C ASN A 86 -13.20 3.01 -0.28
N ILE A 87 -13.59 1.73 -0.33
CA ILE A 87 -12.87 0.71 -1.11
C ILE A 87 -12.85 0.95 -2.62
N LEU A 88 -13.82 1.71 -3.14
CA LEU A 88 -13.89 2.10 -4.56
C LEU A 88 -12.96 3.28 -4.89
N GLY A 89 -12.31 3.87 -3.88
CA GLY A 89 -11.44 5.04 -4.05
C GLY A 89 -12.20 6.37 -4.10
N GLU A 90 -13.49 6.39 -3.74
CA GLU A 90 -14.26 7.62 -3.65
C GLU A 90 -13.92 8.36 -2.35
N LYS A 91 -13.65 9.67 -2.45
CA LYS A 91 -13.39 10.52 -1.29
C LYS A 91 -14.70 10.86 -0.60
N LEU A 92 -14.87 10.39 0.63
CA LEU A 92 -16.09 10.58 1.42
C LEU A 92 -16.03 11.82 2.31
N GLN A 93 -14.85 12.17 2.81
CA GLN A 93 -14.65 13.27 3.74
C GLN A 93 -13.24 13.83 3.61
N LEU A 94 -13.12 15.14 3.85
CA LEU A 94 -11.86 15.85 4.01
C LEU A 94 -11.94 16.69 5.28
N GLN A 95 -10.91 16.63 6.12
CA GLN A 95 -10.83 17.39 7.36
C GLN A 95 -9.46 18.06 7.48
N ASN A 96 -9.46 19.38 7.64
CA ASN A 96 -8.26 20.13 7.96
C ASN A 96 -8.04 20.11 9.47
N VAL A 97 -6.86 19.71 9.91
CA VAL A 97 -6.48 19.60 11.32
C VAL A 97 -5.12 20.24 11.54
N ASN A 98 -4.94 20.82 12.73
CA ASN A 98 -3.64 21.32 13.17
C ASN A 98 -3.08 20.31 14.15
N LEU A 99 -1.87 19.80 13.88
CA LEU A 99 -1.19 18.91 14.80
C LEU A 99 -0.26 19.70 15.69
N SER A 100 -0.44 19.58 17.00
CA SER A 100 0.52 20.04 17.99
C SER A 100 1.69 19.05 18.10
N LYS A 101 2.84 19.50 18.60
CA LYS A 101 3.94 18.59 18.93
C LYS A 101 3.48 17.58 20.00
N GLY A 102 3.81 16.31 19.79
CA GLY A 102 3.38 15.20 20.63
C GLY A 102 2.15 14.49 20.06
N LYS A 103 1.34 13.96 20.97
CA LYS A 103 0.22 13.07 20.66
C LYS A 103 -1.05 13.86 20.35
N ASN A 104 -1.65 13.61 19.19
CA ASN A 104 -2.90 14.25 18.76
C ASN A 104 -3.94 13.17 18.47
N THR A 105 -5.16 13.35 18.96
CA THR A 105 -6.26 12.40 18.73
C THR A 105 -7.37 13.09 17.96
N ILE A 106 -7.67 12.60 16.75
CA ILE A 106 -8.71 13.16 15.88
C ILE A 106 -9.83 12.13 15.71
N PRO A 107 -11.07 12.44 16.15
CA PRO A 107 -12.20 11.57 15.91
C PRO A 107 -12.72 11.73 14.48
N ILE A 108 -12.99 10.62 13.81
CA ILE A 108 -13.63 10.57 12.49
C ILE A 108 -14.96 9.84 12.64
N ASN A 109 -16.05 10.51 12.27
CA ASN A 109 -17.40 9.95 12.34
C ASN A 109 -17.84 9.40 10.98
N LEU A 110 -17.96 8.07 10.89
CA LEU A 110 -18.47 7.34 9.74
C LEU A 110 -19.77 6.58 10.06
N SER A 111 -20.50 6.98 11.11
CA SER A 111 -21.73 6.31 11.56
C SER A 111 -22.80 6.23 10.46
N ASN A 112 -22.86 7.25 9.59
CA ASN A 112 -23.80 7.31 8.48
C ASN A 112 -23.25 6.66 7.19
N LYS A 113 -22.18 5.87 7.27
CA LYS A 113 -21.56 5.18 6.13
C LYS A 113 -21.75 3.67 6.28
N PRO A 114 -21.89 2.93 5.17
CA PRO A 114 -22.13 1.49 5.21
C PRO A 114 -20.96 0.72 5.83
N ALA A 115 -21.20 -0.51 6.28
CA ALA A 115 -20.15 -1.43 6.67
C ALA A 115 -19.15 -1.63 5.51
N GLY A 116 -17.87 -1.81 5.83
CA GLY A 116 -16.85 -2.04 4.80
C GLY A 116 -15.45 -1.53 5.16
N ILE A 117 -14.59 -1.49 4.13
CA ILE A 117 -13.19 -1.07 4.27
C ILE A 117 -13.06 0.39 3.88
N TYR A 118 -12.34 1.14 4.72
CA TYR A 118 -12.03 2.54 4.52
C TYR A 118 -10.53 2.79 4.59
N THR A 119 -10.06 3.81 3.89
CA THR A 119 -8.67 4.28 3.95
C THR A 119 -8.64 5.72 4.41
N ILE A 120 -7.87 6.01 5.46
CA ILE A 120 -7.60 7.36 5.95
C ILE A 120 -6.20 7.74 5.47
N ARG A 121 -6.08 8.81 4.69
CA ARG A 121 -4.82 9.38 4.23
C ARG A 121 -4.50 10.62 5.05
N ILE A 122 -3.25 10.71 5.51
CA ILE A 122 -2.73 11.85 6.25
C ILE A 122 -1.80 12.60 5.30
N ILE A 123 -2.16 13.83 4.98
CA ILE A 123 -1.41 14.69 4.07
C ILE A 123 -0.77 15.80 4.89
N LYS A 124 0.56 15.89 4.82
CA LYS A 124 1.36 16.91 5.50
C LYS A 124 2.10 17.72 4.45
N ASN A 125 2.03 19.05 4.53
CA ASN A 125 2.69 19.97 3.59
C ASN A 125 2.40 19.62 2.10
N GLY A 126 1.15 19.25 1.79
CA GLY A 126 0.72 18.87 0.44
C GLY A 126 1.17 17.49 -0.05
N THR A 127 1.90 16.70 0.77
CA THR A 127 2.36 15.36 0.42
C THR A 127 1.70 14.29 1.29
N MET A 128 1.34 13.15 0.69
CA MET A 128 0.79 12.02 1.44
C MET A 128 1.88 11.43 2.34
N ALA A 129 1.71 11.56 3.65
CA ALA A 129 2.67 11.10 4.64
C ALA A 129 2.41 9.64 5.04
N GLU A 130 1.15 9.26 5.23
CA GLU A 130 0.75 7.92 5.66
C GLU A 130 -0.68 7.61 5.19
N ALA A 131 -0.97 6.34 4.95
CA ALA A 131 -2.30 5.85 4.64
C ALA A 131 -2.63 4.64 5.52
N ILE A 132 -3.83 4.62 6.09
CA ILE A 132 -4.25 3.63 7.08
C ILE A 132 -5.56 3.00 6.65
N LYS A 133 -5.57 1.67 6.53
CA LYS A 133 -6.78 0.87 6.32
C LYS A 133 -7.50 0.61 7.64
N CYS A 134 -8.82 0.80 7.66
CA CYS A 134 -9.71 0.47 8.78
C CYS A 134 -10.94 -0.30 8.28
N ILE A 135 -11.59 -1.03 9.19
CA ILE A 135 -12.74 -1.88 8.91
C ILE A 135 -13.91 -1.41 9.77
N LYS A 136 -15.01 -1.05 9.12
CA LYS A 136 -16.28 -0.72 9.77
C LYS A 136 -17.21 -1.94 9.73
N ASN A 137 -17.86 -2.27 10.85
CA ASN A 137 -18.91 -3.29 10.88
C ASN A 137 -20.26 -2.75 10.36
#